data_AF-A0AAU5IFR7-F1
#
_entry.id   AF-A0AAU5IFR7-F1
#
_cell.length_a   1.000
_cell.length_b   1.000
_cell.length_c   1.000
_cell.angle_alpha   90.00
_cell.angle_beta   90.00
_cell.angle_gamma   90.00
#
_symmetry.space_group_name_H-M   'P 1'
#
loop_
_entity.id
_entity.type
_entity.pdbx_description
1 polymer ?
#
loop_
_entity_poly.entity_id
_entity_poly.type
_entity_poly.pdbx_seq_one_letter_code
_entity_poly.pdbx_strand_id
1 'polypeptide(L)'
;MSEIPYSVGEGPATRVSLSLPEGTAEAIRRRVGKREFSAFITEAVERELRGQILDEYLADYERRRGPISEHEQERVRRVFDEVFAEEGQWPAAS
;
A
#
# COMPACT_ATOMS: atom_id res chain seq x y z
N MET A 1 -13.08 22.89 -1.29
CA MET A 1 -12.27 21.73 -1.68
C MET A 1 -13.25 20.61 -1.94
N SER A 2 -13.41 20.18 -3.18
CA SER A 2 -14.33 19.11 -3.53
C SER A 2 -13.93 17.87 -2.73
N GLU A 3 -14.81 17.40 -1.85
CA GLU A 3 -14.64 16.09 -1.24
C GLU A 3 -14.51 15.08 -2.37
N ILE A 4 -13.37 14.38 -2.43
CA ILE A 4 -13.26 13.21 -3.30
C ILE A 4 -14.15 12.16 -2.63
N PRO A 5 -15.24 11.72 -3.27
CA PRO A 5 -16.22 10.86 -2.61
C PRO A 5 -15.73 9.42 -2.36
N TYR A 6 -14.51 9.10 -2.81
CA TYR A 6 -13.94 7.75 -2.76
C TYR A 6 -12.48 7.81 -2.30
N SER A 7 -12.10 6.89 -1.41
CA SER A 7 -10.71 6.65 -1.02
C SER A 7 -9.96 5.85 -2.11
N VAL A 8 -8.65 5.67 -1.95
CA VAL A 8 -7.83 4.87 -2.88
C VAL A 8 -8.35 3.43 -2.93
N GLY A 9 -8.81 3.02 -4.11
CA GLY A 9 -9.38 1.69 -4.39
C GLY A 9 -10.89 1.57 -4.18
N GLU A 10 -11.56 2.67 -3.87
CA GLU A 10 -13.02 2.72 -3.74
C GLU A 10 -13.70 3.31 -4.98
N GLY A 11 -15.00 3.01 -5.12
CA GLY A 11 -15.83 3.56 -6.18
C GLY A 11 -15.85 2.74 -7.48
N PRO A 12 -16.62 3.19 -8.47
CA PRO A 12 -16.77 2.48 -9.75
C PRO A 12 -15.50 2.56 -10.60
N ALA A 13 -15.21 1.48 -11.33
CA ALA A 13 -14.07 1.45 -12.25
C ALA A 13 -14.22 2.50 -13.36
N THR A 14 -13.23 3.38 -13.46
CA THR A 14 -13.14 4.40 -14.52
C THR A 14 -12.09 3.99 -15.54
N ARG A 15 -12.44 4.00 -16.83
CA ARG A 15 -11.49 3.68 -17.90
C ARG A 15 -10.52 4.84 -18.08
N VAL A 16 -9.23 4.55 -17.90
CA VAL A 16 -8.12 5.48 -18.16
C VAL A 16 -7.22 4.87 -19.23
N SER A 17 -6.73 5.69 -20.16
CA SER A 17 -5.78 5.25 -21.18
C SER A 17 -4.36 5.66 -20.78
N LEU A 18 -3.45 4.70 -20.73
CA LEU A 18 -2.06 4.89 -20.36
C LEU A 18 -1.17 3.98 -21.21
N SER A 19 0.08 4.40 -21.42
CA SER A 19 1.07 3.63 -22.17
C SER A 19 2.02 2.91 -21.22
N LEU A 20 2.28 1.64 -21.50
CA LEU A 20 3.33 0.85 -20.86
C LEU A 20 4.34 0.43 -21.92
N PRO A 21 5.64 0.29 -21.56
CA PRO A 21 6.59 -0.40 -22.42
C PRO A 21 6.04 -1.78 -22.82
N GLU A 22 6.15 -2.15 -24.09
CA GLU A 22 5.60 -3.40 -24.63
C GLU A 22 6.09 -4.61 -23.84
N GLY A 23 7.39 -4.65 -23.53
CA GLY A 23 7.99 -5.72 -22.72
C GLY A 23 7.35 -5.87 -21.33
N THR A 24 7.00 -4.76 -20.69
CA THR A 24 6.32 -4.76 -19.38
C THR A 24 4.90 -5.29 -19.52
N ALA A 25 4.15 -4.81 -20.51
CA ALA A 25 2.78 -5.27 -20.74
C ALA A 25 2.74 -6.78 -21.07
N GLU A 26 3.68 -7.27 -21.88
CA GLU A 26 3.80 -8.70 -22.19
C GLU A 26 4.23 -9.53 -20.98
N ALA A 27 5.15 -9.03 -20.15
CA ALA A 27 5.55 -9.72 -18.93
C ALA A 27 4.37 -9.89 -17.95
N ILE A 28 3.56 -8.84 -17.77
CA ILE A 28 2.36 -8.89 -16.94
C ILE A 28 1.36 -9.89 -17.53
N ARG A 29 1.05 -9.78 -18.83
CA ARG A 29 0.12 -10.71 -19.50
C ARG A 29 0.53 -12.17 -19.35
N ARG A 30 1.82 -12.48 -19.46
CA ARG A 30 2.33 -13.86 -19.25
C ARG A 30 2.18 -14.33 -17.81
N ARG A 31 2.31 -13.42 -16.83
CA ARG A 31 2.28 -13.75 -15.40
C ARG A 31 0.86 -13.93 -14.85
N VAL A 32 -0.07 -13.04 -15.22
CA VAL A 32 -1.44 -13.04 -14.64
C VAL A 32 -2.52 -13.43 -15.64
N GLY A 33 -2.20 -13.50 -16.93
CA GLY A 33 -3.18 -13.73 -17.99
C GLY A 33 -3.89 -12.44 -18.44
N LYS A 34 -4.64 -12.54 -19.55
CA LYS A 34 -5.28 -11.37 -20.17
C LYS A 34 -6.42 -10.78 -19.32
N ARG A 35 -7.17 -11.62 -18.61
CA ARG A 35 -8.37 -11.20 -17.84
C ARG A 35 -7.99 -10.49 -16.55
N GLU A 36 -6.86 -10.87 -15.96
CA GLU A 36 -6.37 -10.32 -14.68
C GLU A 36 -5.44 -9.12 -14.87
N PHE A 37 -5.16 -8.70 -16.10
CA PHE A 37 -4.23 -7.61 -16.37
C PHE A 37 -4.65 -6.31 -15.69
N SER A 38 -5.94 -5.95 -15.79
CA SER A 38 -6.45 -4.73 -15.18
C SER A 38 -6.41 -4.82 -13.66
N ALA A 39 -6.83 -5.94 -13.07
CA ALA A 39 -6.82 -6.15 -11.63
C ALA A 39 -5.40 -6.04 -11.06
N PHE A 40 -4.42 -6.66 -11.74
CA PHE A 40 -3.01 -6.60 -11.34
C PHE A 40 -2.48 -5.16 -11.34
N ILE A 41 -2.76 -4.39 -12.40
CA ILE A 41 -2.34 -2.98 -12.47
C ILE A 41 -3.03 -2.16 -11.39
N THR A 42 -4.35 -2.32 -11.21
CA THR A 42 -5.12 -1.63 -10.18
C THR A 42 -4.52 -1.88 -8.79
N GLU A 43 -4.31 -3.14 -8.41
CA GLU A 43 -3.74 -3.48 -7.09
C GLU A 43 -2.33 -2.91 -6.91
N ALA A 44 -1.48 -2.99 -7.95
CA ALA A 44 -0.13 -2.46 -7.90
C ALA A 44 -0.11 -0.93 -7.71
N VAL A 45 -0.96 -0.21 -8.44
CA VAL A 45 -1.07 1.25 -8.37
C VAL A 45 -1.66 1.69 -7.04
N GLU A 46 -2.71 1.01 -6.55
CA GLU A 46 -3.30 1.31 -5.25
C GLU A 46 -2.31 1.09 -4.11
N ARG A 47 -1.56 -0.01 -4.12
CA ARG A 47 -0.54 -0.29 -3.11
C ARG A 47 0.55 0.79 -3.10
N GLU A 48 1.01 1.19 -4.28
CA GLU A 48 2.01 2.25 -4.42
C GLU A 48 1.48 3.59 -3.87
N LEU A 49 0.28 4.00 -4.26
CA LEU A 49 -0.31 5.25 -3.78
C LEU A 49 -0.55 5.26 -2.27
N ARG A 50 -1.05 4.15 -1.70
CA ARG A 50 -1.21 4.03 -0.25
C ARG A 50 0.14 4.12 0.46
N GLY A 51 1.19 3.54 -0.10
CA GLY A 51 2.56 3.65 0.41
C GLY A 51 3.05 5.10 0.44
N GLN A 52 2.92 5.81 -0.68
CA GLN A 52 3.33 7.21 -0.77
C GLN A 52 2.58 8.12 0.22
N ILE A 53 1.27 7.91 0.38
CA ILE A 53 0.46 8.64 1.36
C ILE A 53 0.94 8.35 2.79
N LEU A 54 1.24 7.08 3.09
CA LEU A 54 1.73 6.69 4.41
C LEU A 54 3.11 7.30 4.69
N ASP A 55 4.01 7.30 3.72
CA ASP A 55 5.34 7.90 3.84
C ASP A 55 5.26 9.41 4.10
N GLU A 56 4.37 10.12 3.38
CA GLU A 56 4.12 11.54 3.61
C GLU A 56 3.60 11.80 5.03
N TYR A 57 2.65 10.99 5.49
CA TYR A 57 2.10 11.09 6.84
C TYR A 57 3.16 10.85 7.91
N LEU A 58 3.98 9.82 7.75
CA LEU A 58 5.04 9.49 8.70
C LEU A 58 6.13 10.57 8.73
N ALA A 59 6.54 11.09 7.58
CA ALA A 59 7.50 12.19 7.48
C ALA A 59 6.97 13.46 8.17
N ASP A 60 5.69 13.78 8.02
CA ASP A 60 5.08 14.91 8.74
C ASP A 60 5.01 14.66 10.25
N TYR A 61 4.68 13.44 10.68
CA TYR A 61 4.69 13.07 12.09
C TYR A 61 6.08 13.25 12.72
N GLU A 62 7.13 12.69 12.09
CA GLU A 62 8.51 12.81 12.56
C GLU A 62 8.98 14.27 12.57
N ARG A 63 8.62 15.05 11.55
CA ARG A 63 8.91 16.49 11.52
C ARG A 63 8.31 17.24 12.71
N ARG A 64 7.09 16.88 13.14
CA ARG A 64 6.38 17.52 14.25
C ARG A 64 6.81 17.02 15.63
N ARG A 65 7.27 15.77 15.74
CA ARG A 65 7.52 15.10 17.03
C ARG A 65 8.99 14.73 17.28
N GLY A 66 9.83 14.81 16.27
CA GLY A 66 11.17 14.23 16.27
C GLY A 66 11.14 12.73 15.93
N PRO A 67 12.31 12.14 15.63
CA PRO A 67 12.43 10.71 15.38
C PRO A 67 12.14 9.89 16.65
N ILE A 68 11.64 8.67 16.47
CA ILE A 68 11.44 7.71 17.58
C ILE A 68 12.82 7.22 18.05
N SER A 69 13.07 7.25 19.36
CA SER A 69 14.36 6.80 19.91
C SER A 69 14.60 5.30 19.69
N GLU A 70 15.86 4.87 19.54
CA GLU A 70 16.21 3.46 19.34
C GLU A 70 15.67 2.57 20.47
N HIS A 71 15.77 3.03 21.72
CA HIS A 71 15.24 2.30 22.88
C HIS A 71 13.71 2.12 22.80
N GLU A 72 12.96 3.12 22.32
CA GLU A 72 11.52 2.98 22.10
C GLU A 72 11.22 2.02 20.95
N GLN A 73 11.99 2.06 19.86
CA GLN A 73 11.84 1.14 18.73
C GLN A 73 12.09 -0.31 19.16
N GLU A 74 13.14 -0.57 19.94
CA GLU A 74 13.46 -1.89 20.48
C GLU A 74 12.35 -2.40 21.41
N ARG A 75 11.83 -1.53 22.29
CA ARG A 75 10.72 -1.88 23.18
C ARG A 75 9.47 -2.25 22.39
N VAL A 76 9.12 -1.46 21.37
CA VAL A 76 7.96 -1.73 20.50
C VAL A 76 8.17 -3.01 19.72
N ARG A 77 9.36 -3.25 19.17
CA ARG A 77 9.70 -4.48 18.44
C ARG A 77 9.50 -5.71 19.31
N ARG A 78 9.99 -5.68 20.55
CA ARG A 78 9.83 -6.79 21.50
C ARG A 78 8.35 -7.09 21.77
N VAL A 79 7.54 -6.07 22.05
CA VAL A 79 6.10 -6.25 22.27
C VAL A 79 5.41 -6.80 21.02
N PHE A 80 5.78 -6.28 19.84
CA PHE A 80 5.25 -6.78 18.57
C PHE A 80 5.58 -8.26 18.39
N ASP A 81 6.85 -8.64 18.51
CA ASP A 81 7.29 -10.02 18.35
C ASP A 81 6.64 -10.94 19.40
N GLU A 82 6.49 -10.50 20.66
CA GLU A 82 5.79 -11.25 21.72
C GLU A 82 4.31 -11.49 21.38
N VAL A 83 3.58 -10.46 20.95
CA VAL A 83 2.15 -10.55 20.61
C VAL A 83 1.92 -11.42 19.39
N PHE A 84 2.80 -11.33 18.39
CA PHE A 84 2.66 -12.05 17.12
C PHE A 84 3.45 -13.37 17.06
N ALA A 85 4.12 -13.78 18.15
CA ALA A 85 4.78 -15.08 18.24
C ALA A 85 3.79 -16.25 18.37
N GLU A 86 2.60 -16.00 18.95
CA GLU A 86 1.62 -17.06 19.24
C GLU A 86 0.51 -17.20 18.18
N GLU A 87 0.24 -16.15 17.39
CA GLU A 87 -0.72 -16.21 16.28
C GLU A 87 -0.12 -15.62 15.00
N GLY A 88 0.13 -16.47 14.00
CA GLY A 88 0.52 -16.08 12.66
C GLY A 88 -0.59 -15.38 11.86
N GLN A 89 -1.49 -14.66 12.52
CA GLN A 89 -2.65 -14.03 11.91
C GLN A 89 -2.67 -12.54 12.28
N TRP A 90 -2.39 -11.70 11.29
CA TRP A 90 -2.81 -10.31 11.33
C TRP A 90 -4.35 -10.29 11.42
N PRO A 91 -4.99 -9.58 12.37
CA PRO A 91 -6.43 -9.37 12.29
C PRO A 91 -6.68 -8.62 10.98
N ALA A 92 -7.21 -9.32 9.99
CA ALA A 92 -7.61 -8.70 8.74
C ALA A 92 -8.52 -7.53 9.12
N ALA A 93 -8.06 -6.31 8.86
CA ALA A 93 -8.85 -5.12 9.07
C ALA A 93 -10.15 -5.33 8.28
N SER A 94 -11.24 -5.53 9.02
CA SER A 94 -12.59 -5.67 8.48
C SER A 94 -13.19 -4.32 8.18
#